data_AF-A0A4P6LV14-F1
#
_entry.id   AF-A0A4P6LV14-F1
#
_cell.length_a   1.000
_cell.length_b   1.000
_cell.length_c   1.000
_cell.angle_alpha   90.00
_cell.angle_beta   90.00
_cell.angle_gamma   90.00
#
_symmetry.space_group_name_H-M   'P 1'
#
loop_
_entity.id
_entity.type
_entity.pdbx_description
1 polymer ?
#
loop_
_entity_poly.entity_id
_entity_poly.type
_entity_poly.pdbx_seq_one_letter_code
_entity_poly.pdbx_strand_id
1 'polypeptide(L)'
;MKKGMKRFLGIVLAMVMMLSMSLTAFAATPNANGDITVPVTVTIEDMPDASLLPAGYTGPTTAGDLFNSTVTLNRQEFVQAMDFILGTDVPMVLTGNDEYIQSVDGLANIDVEFGANYYKGYSWMIYMKAGNSVELVGTVPSWTTAPTANSWFESPLNAANVTLDGSQFFPYTYGDNTAGFATSVEGIILKYVYTEMTW
;
A
#
# COMPACT_ATOMS: atom_id res chain seq x y z
N MET A 1 -15.23 0.24 -62.81
CA MET A 1 -15.19 -0.41 -61.48
C MET A 1 -13.88 -0.03 -60.78
N LYS A 2 -13.91 0.73 -59.67
CA LYS A 2 -12.81 0.94 -58.69
C LYS A 2 -13.06 2.07 -57.65
N LYS A 3 -14.29 2.58 -57.49
CA LYS A 3 -14.65 3.54 -56.41
C LYS A 3 -15.41 2.94 -55.22
N GLY A 4 -16.05 1.77 -55.39
CA GLY A 4 -16.81 1.09 -54.32
C GLY A 4 -15.95 0.32 -53.31
N MET A 5 -14.79 -0.21 -53.74
CA MET A 5 -14.01 -1.14 -52.90
C MET A 5 -13.13 -0.45 -51.84
N LYS A 6 -12.76 0.83 -52.05
CA LYS A 6 -11.98 1.60 -51.06
C LYS A 6 -12.82 2.13 -49.90
N ARG A 7 -14.12 2.36 -50.12
CA ARG A 7 -15.04 2.78 -49.03
C ARG A 7 -15.41 1.61 -48.13
N PHE A 8 -15.52 0.40 -48.68
CA PHE A 8 -15.79 -0.79 -47.87
C PHE A 8 -14.58 -1.20 -47.01
N LEU A 9 -13.34 -1.10 -47.54
CA LEU A 9 -12.14 -1.41 -46.76
C LEU A 9 -11.84 -0.34 -45.69
N GLY A 10 -12.11 0.94 -45.96
CA GLY A 10 -11.97 2.01 -44.97
C GLY A 10 -12.98 1.92 -43.82
N ILE A 11 -14.18 1.38 -44.08
CA ILE A 11 -15.20 1.17 -43.04
C ILE A 11 -14.90 -0.10 -42.23
N VAL A 12 -14.37 -1.15 -42.84
CA VAL A 12 -13.96 -2.37 -42.10
C VAL A 12 -12.69 -2.12 -41.25
N LEU A 13 -11.75 -1.28 -41.70
CA LEU A 13 -10.60 -0.90 -40.86
C LEU A 13 -10.99 0.08 -39.73
N ALA A 14 -12.07 0.85 -39.90
CA ALA A 14 -12.64 1.70 -38.86
C ALA A 14 -13.55 0.95 -37.86
N MET A 15 -14.06 -0.23 -38.21
CA MET A 15 -14.87 -1.08 -37.33
C MET A 15 -14.03 -2.08 -36.51
N VAL A 16 -12.75 -2.28 -36.81
CA VAL A 16 -11.85 -3.17 -36.04
C VAL A 16 -11.02 -2.40 -34.98
N MET A 17 -11.12 -1.07 -34.93
CA MET A 17 -10.46 -0.23 -33.90
C MET A 17 -11.43 0.34 -32.85
N MET A 18 -12.59 -0.28 -32.65
CA MET A 18 -13.49 0.00 -31.52
C MET A 18 -13.99 -1.30 -30.89
N LEU A 19 -13.07 -1.97 -30.21
CA LEU A 19 -13.31 -2.73 -28.99
C LEU A 19 -12.14 -2.36 -28.07
N SER A 20 -12.05 -1.14 -27.54
CA SER A 20 -12.73 -0.72 -26.30
C SER A 20 -12.87 -1.87 -25.29
N MET A 21 -11.74 -2.45 -24.93
CA MET A 21 -11.49 -2.88 -23.56
C MET A 21 -10.12 -2.35 -23.15
N SER A 22 -10.03 -1.04 -22.92
CA SER A 22 -9.16 -0.57 -21.85
C SER A 22 -9.76 -1.12 -20.55
N LEU A 23 -9.39 -2.35 -20.20
CA LEU A 23 -9.33 -2.71 -18.79
C LEU A 23 -8.14 -1.92 -18.22
N THR A 24 -8.39 -0.68 -17.85
CA THR A 24 -7.60 -0.05 -16.79
C THR A 24 -8.06 -0.74 -15.51
N ALA A 25 -7.48 -1.91 -15.23
CA ALA A 25 -7.65 -2.58 -13.95
C ALA A 25 -6.73 -1.87 -12.95
N PHE A 26 -7.35 -1.10 -12.07
CA PHE A 26 -6.76 -0.58 -10.85
C PHE A 26 -7.08 -1.56 -9.72
N ALA A 27 -6.09 -1.78 -8.83
CA ALA A 27 -6.07 -2.63 -7.64
C ALA A 27 -5.90 -4.12 -7.89
N ALA A 28 -5.39 -4.81 -6.86
CA ALA A 28 -5.21 -6.24 -6.80
C ALA A 28 -6.49 -6.91 -7.29
N THR A 29 -6.44 -7.37 -8.55
CA THR A 29 -7.66 -7.69 -9.29
C THR A 29 -8.20 -9.00 -8.75
N PRO A 30 -9.46 -9.03 -8.27
CA PRO A 30 -10.07 -10.29 -7.88
C PRO A 30 -10.03 -11.26 -9.05
N ASN A 31 -9.58 -12.49 -8.80
CA ASN A 31 -9.59 -13.56 -9.79
C ASN A 31 -11.04 -13.96 -10.15
N ALA A 32 -11.19 -14.95 -11.02
CA ALA A 32 -12.52 -15.43 -11.44
C ALA A 32 -13.41 -15.96 -10.29
N ASN A 33 -12.82 -16.32 -9.15
CA ASN A 33 -13.49 -16.77 -7.94
C ASN A 33 -13.73 -15.64 -6.93
N GLY A 34 -13.33 -14.41 -7.28
CA GLY A 34 -13.34 -13.26 -6.39
C GLY A 34 -12.15 -13.20 -5.43
N ASP A 35 -11.10 -14.01 -5.56
CA ASP A 35 -9.97 -13.91 -4.63
C ASP A 35 -9.02 -12.78 -5.04
N ILE A 36 -8.59 -11.98 -4.08
CA ILE A 36 -7.61 -10.92 -4.25
C ILE A 36 -6.26 -11.42 -3.75
N THR A 37 -5.22 -11.28 -4.57
CA THR A 37 -3.84 -11.67 -4.22
C THR A 37 -2.93 -10.46 -4.21
N VAL A 38 -2.24 -10.24 -3.09
CA VAL A 38 -1.34 -9.08 -2.89
C VAL A 38 0.00 -9.59 -2.35
N PRO A 39 1.14 -9.09 -2.87
CA PRO A 39 2.43 -9.32 -2.24
C PRO A 39 2.50 -8.59 -0.89
N VAL A 40 2.81 -9.34 0.17
CA VAL A 40 3.00 -8.80 1.52
C VAL A 40 4.41 -9.15 2.00
N THR A 41 5.12 -8.14 2.49
CA THR A 41 6.41 -8.33 3.15
C THR A 41 6.36 -7.71 4.53
N VAL A 42 6.83 -8.45 5.54
CA VAL A 42 7.05 -7.93 6.89
C VAL A 42 8.54 -7.94 7.12
N THR A 43 9.13 -6.77 7.35
CA THR A 43 10.58 -6.62 7.39
C THR A 43 11.02 -5.72 8.54
N ILE A 44 12.20 -6.04 9.07
CA ILE A 44 12.89 -5.26 10.09
C ILE A 44 14.01 -4.50 9.39
N GLU A 45 14.08 -3.18 9.58
CA GLU A 45 15.14 -2.34 9.02
C GLU A 45 15.82 -1.50 10.11
N ASP A 46 17.13 -1.32 9.98
CA ASP A 46 17.97 -0.38 10.76
C ASP A 46 17.76 -0.42 12.29
N MET A 47 17.79 -1.63 12.87
CA MET A 47 17.66 -1.82 14.31
C MET A 47 18.88 -1.26 15.05
N PRO A 48 18.68 -0.39 16.06
CA PRO A 48 19.77 0.25 16.78
C PRO A 48 20.51 -0.72 17.71
N ASP A 49 19.83 -1.77 18.18
CA ASP A 49 20.37 -2.77 19.09
C ASP A 49 19.82 -4.16 18.75
N ALA A 50 20.72 -5.13 18.63
CA ALA A 50 20.39 -6.53 18.39
C ALA A 50 19.59 -7.17 19.54
N SER A 51 19.70 -6.64 20.76
CA SER A 51 18.95 -7.12 21.93
C SER A 51 17.43 -6.89 21.81
N LEU A 52 17.02 -5.99 20.91
CA LEU A 52 15.63 -5.65 20.65
C LEU A 52 15.01 -6.54 19.57
N LEU A 53 15.79 -7.36 18.87
CA LEU A 53 15.27 -8.24 17.81
C LEU A 53 14.32 -9.31 18.38
N PRO A 54 13.31 -9.75 17.61
CA PRO A 54 12.45 -10.88 17.98
C PRO A 54 13.24 -12.12 18.38
N ALA A 55 12.74 -12.84 19.39
CA ALA A 55 13.35 -14.07 19.85
C ALA A 55 13.33 -15.14 18.74
N GLY A 56 14.51 -15.55 18.27
CA GLY A 56 14.64 -16.52 17.18
C GLY A 56 14.88 -15.90 15.80
N TYR A 57 14.89 -14.57 15.68
CA TYR A 57 15.35 -13.90 14.47
C TYR A 57 16.85 -14.15 14.25
N THR A 58 17.21 -14.70 13.09
CA THR A 58 18.61 -15.00 12.72
C THR A 58 19.15 -14.10 11.62
N GLY A 59 18.38 -13.07 11.20
CA GLY A 59 18.81 -12.11 10.18
C GLY A 59 19.74 -11.03 10.73
N PRO A 60 20.28 -10.15 9.87
CA PRO A 60 21.10 -9.02 10.30
C PRO A 60 20.24 -7.89 10.89
N THR A 61 20.80 -7.07 11.78
CA THR A 61 20.11 -5.89 12.34
C THR A 61 19.79 -4.81 11.31
N THR A 62 20.40 -4.85 10.13
CA THR A 62 20.24 -3.82 9.08
C THR A 62 19.01 -4.03 8.21
N ALA A 63 18.68 -5.28 7.85
CA ALA A 63 17.54 -5.60 6.99
C ALA A 63 17.25 -7.10 7.01
N GLY A 64 16.03 -7.50 7.33
CA GLY A 64 15.60 -8.87 7.04
C GLY A 64 14.12 -9.13 7.22
N ASP A 65 13.64 -10.08 6.42
CA ASP A 65 12.22 -10.39 6.30
C ASP A 65 11.79 -11.40 7.37
N LEU A 66 10.74 -11.03 8.13
CA LEU A 66 9.98 -11.96 8.96
C LEU A 66 8.98 -12.75 8.12
N PHE A 67 8.47 -12.13 7.05
CA PHE A 67 7.56 -12.73 6.09
C PHE A 67 7.79 -12.13 4.70
N ASN A 68 7.78 -12.96 3.66
CA ASN A 68 7.87 -12.51 2.28
C ASN A 68 7.15 -13.51 1.36
N SER A 69 5.87 -13.24 1.09
CA SER A 69 5.04 -14.10 0.23
C SER A 69 3.82 -13.31 -0.28
N THR A 70 3.00 -13.96 -1.09
CA THR A 70 1.69 -13.42 -1.49
C THR A 70 0.61 -13.95 -0.57
N VAL A 71 -0.27 -13.05 -0.10
CA VAL A 71 -1.46 -13.39 0.66
C VAL A 71 -2.66 -13.34 -0.29
N THR A 72 -3.52 -14.36 -0.20
CA THR A 72 -4.74 -14.46 -1.02
C THR A 72 -5.95 -14.54 -0.10
N LEU A 73 -6.88 -13.61 -0.29
CA LEU A 73 -8.11 -13.53 0.47
C LEU A 73 -9.31 -13.61 -0.48
N ASN A 74 -10.38 -14.28 -0.05
CA ASN A 74 -11.63 -14.26 -0.81
C ASN A 74 -12.28 -12.88 -0.65
N ARG A 75 -12.67 -12.23 -1.76
CA ARG A 75 -13.31 -10.91 -1.72
C ARG A 75 -14.63 -11.00 -0.96
N GLN A 76 -14.59 -10.51 0.27
CA GLN A 76 -15.75 -10.00 0.97
C GLN A 76 -15.96 -8.53 0.56
N GLU A 77 -17.14 -7.97 0.80
CA GLU A 77 -17.32 -6.52 0.63
C GLU A 77 -16.33 -5.80 1.56
N PHE A 78 -15.48 -4.92 0.99
CA PHE A 78 -14.46 -4.12 1.69
C PHE A 78 -13.26 -4.89 2.26
N VAL A 79 -12.30 -5.28 1.39
CA VAL A 79 -10.99 -5.79 1.84
C VAL A 79 -10.03 -4.63 2.08
N GLN A 80 -9.41 -4.61 3.25
CA GLN A 80 -8.49 -3.58 3.72
C GLN A 80 -7.05 -4.09 3.75
N ALA A 81 -6.08 -3.18 3.86
CA ALA A 81 -4.67 -3.58 3.94
C ALA A 81 -4.39 -4.38 5.21
N MET A 82 -5.11 -4.10 6.30
CA MET A 82 -4.99 -4.87 7.54
C MET A 82 -5.37 -6.35 7.34
N ASP A 83 -6.37 -6.67 6.51
CA ASP A 83 -6.78 -8.07 6.27
C ASP A 83 -5.63 -8.89 5.64
N PHE A 84 -4.91 -8.30 4.69
CA PHE A 84 -3.74 -8.94 4.08
C PHE A 84 -2.58 -9.09 5.06
N ILE A 85 -2.39 -8.13 5.96
CA ILE A 85 -1.37 -8.21 7.01
C ILE A 85 -1.72 -9.32 8.00
N LEU A 86 -2.97 -9.40 8.46
CA LEU A 86 -3.45 -10.48 9.32
C LEU A 86 -3.33 -11.86 8.64
N GLY A 87 -3.60 -11.92 7.33
CA GLY A 87 -3.44 -13.13 6.52
C GLY A 87 -1.99 -13.61 6.34
N THR A 88 -0.99 -12.90 6.87
CA THR A 88 0.40 -13.41 6.96
C THR A 88 0.61 -14.42 8.09
N ASP A 89 -0.34 -14.50 9.04
CA ASP A 89 -0.24 -15.28 10.28
C ASP A 89 0.98 -14.94 11.17
N VAL A 90 1.65 -13.80 10.91
CA VAL A 90 2.72 -13.31 11.80
C VAL A 90 2.08 -12.84 13.11
N PRO A 91 2.61 -13.20 14.29
CA PRO A 91 2.04 -12.79 15.57
C PRO A 91 2.09 -11.26 15.74
N MET A 92 0.92 -10.61 15.84
CA MET A 92 0.83 -9.16 16.03
C MET A 92 0.00 -8.81 17.27
N VAL A 93 0.34 -7.70 17.91
CA VAL A 93 -0.49 -7.05 18.94
C VAL A 93 -1.02 -5.76 18.36
N LEU A 94 -2.34 -5.62 18.34
CA LEU A 94 -3.04 -4.48 17.76
C LEU A 94 -3.73 -3.64 18.84
N THR A 95 -4.07 -2.39 18.52
CA THR A 95 -5.02 -1.62 19.33
C THR A 95 -6.40 -2.28 19.35
N GLY A 96 -7.25 -1.97 20.33
CA GLY A 96 -8.56 -2.65 20.50
C GLY A 96 -9.56 -2.51 19.36
N ASN A 97 -9.28 -1.66 18.35
CA ASN A 97 -10.07 -1.50 17.13
C ASN A 97 -9.30 -2.00 15.88
N ASP A 98 -8.18 -2.70 16.05
CA ASP A 98 -7.27 -3.17 14.99
C ASP A 98 -6.67 -2.04 14.11
N GLU A 99 -6.74 -0.80 14.58
CA GLU A 99 -6.31 0.38 13.82
C GLU A 99 -4.78 0.46 13.68
N TYR A 100 -4.04 0.10 14.74
CA TYR A 100 -2.59 0.28 14.81
C TYR A 100 -1.88 -0.96 15.33
N ILE A 101 -0.69 -1.20 14.78
CA ILE A 101 0.22 -2.28 15.17
C ILE A 101 1.09 -1.79 16.32
N GLN A 102 0.94 -2.40 17.49
CA GLN A 102 1.73 -2.09 18.68
C GLN A 102 3.02 -2.91 18.75
N SER A 103 2.96 -4.17 18.30
CA SER A 103 4.13 -5.04 18.20
C SER A 103 3.93 -6.15 17.16
N VAL A 104 5.01 -6.65 16.58
CA VAL A 104 5.04 -7.84 15.72
C VAL A 104 6.12 -8.77 16.22
N ASP A 105 5.81 -10.05 16.40
CA ASP A 105 6.75 -11.08 16.86
C ASP A 105 7.49 -10.67 18.15
N GLY A 106 6.78 -10.00 19.07
CA GLY A 106 7.34 -9.47 20.32
C GLY A 106 8.19 -8.20 20.19
N LEU A 107 8.41 -7.68 18.99
CA LEU A 107 9.07 -6.39 18.75
C LEU A 107 8.05 -5.25 18.82
N ALA A 108 8.05 -4.56 19.97
CA ALA A 108 7.17 -3.43 20.26
C ALA A 108 7.71 -2.09 19.72
N ASN A 109 6.82 -1.12 19.56
CA ASN A 109 7.21 0.27 19.30
C ASN A 109 8.10 0.81 20.43
N ILE A 110 9.13 1.57 20.05
CA ILE A 110 10.13 2.13 20.99
C ILE A 110 10.09 3.64 20.92
N ASP A 111 9.82 4.27 22.06
CA ASP A 111 9.91 5.72 22.20
C ASP A 111 11.35 6.10 22.59
N VAL A 112 12.03 6.84 21.71
CA VAL A 112 13.35 7.44 22.02
C VAL A 112 13.15 8.81 22.66
N GLU A 113 12.23 9.60 22.11
CA GLU A 113 11.82 10.91 22.63
C GLU A 113 10.33 11.11 22.33
N PHE A 114 9.55 11.48 23.35
CA PHE A 114 8.11 11.70 23.21
C PHE A 114 7.71 12.98 23.94
N GLY A 115 7.07 13.89 23.20
CA GLY A 115 6.58 15.17 23.73
C GLY A 115 5.11 15.40 23.38
N ALA A 116 4.59 16.56 23.79
CA ALA A 116 3.19 16.91 23.55
C ALA A 116 2.82 17.06 22.06
N ASN A 117 3.81 17.32 21.20
CA ASN A 117 3.63 17.63 19.78
C ASN A 117 4.81 17.16 18.92
N TYR A 118 5.56 16.16 19.42
CA TYR A 118 6.56 15.46 18.63
C TYR A 118 6.76 14.03 19.13
N TYR A 119 7.18 13.16 18.21
CA TYR A 119 7.61 11.80 18.45
C TYR A 119 8.92 11.54 17.72
N LYS A 120 9.82 10.81 18.38
CA LYS A 120 11.04 10.27 17.82
C LYS A 120 11.21 8.86 18.38
N GLY A 121 11.26 7.87 17.51
CA GLY A 121 11.32 6.49 17.96
C GLY A 121 11.30 5.51 16.82
N TYR A 122 11.15 4.23 17.16
CA TYR A 122 11.00 3.17 16.18
C TYR A 122 9.57 2.66 16.22
N SER A 123 8.93 2.59 15.05
CA SER A 123 7.54 2.20 14.92
C SER A 123 7.29 1.36 13.67
N TRP A 124 6.19 0.61 13.71
CA TRP A 124 5.69 -0.14 12.56
C TRP A 124 4.97 0.79 11.59
N MET A 125 5.50 0.92 10.38
CA MET A 125 4.93 1.74 9.30
C MET A 125 4.51 0.87 8.12
N ILE A 126 3.41 1.27 7.49
CA ILE A 126 2.88 0.59 6.31
C ILE A 126 3.29 1.35 5.05
N TYR A 127 4.00 0.65 4.18
CA TYR A 127 4.36 1.09 2.86
C TYR A 127 3.47 0.41 1.82
N MET A 128 3.02 1.19 0.86
CA MET A 128 2.13 0.75 -0.19
C MET A 128 2.81 0.88 -1.55
N LYS A 129 2.53 -0.05 -2.44
CA LYS A 129 2.94 0.07 -3.83
C LYS A 129 1.86 0.80 -4.61
N ALA A 130 2.19 2.00 -5.09
CA ALA A 130 1.29 2.75 -5.97
C ALA A 130 1.02 1.96 -7.26
N GLY A 131 -0.19 2.10 -7.78
CA GLY A 131 -0.59 1.49 -9.04
C GLY A 131 0.08 2.12 -10.26
N ASN A 132 -0.41 1.72 -11.43
CA ASN A 132 0.10 2.19 -12.73
C ASN A 132 -0.16 3.68 -13.00
N SER A 133 -1.00 4.35 -12.20
CA SER A 133 -1.13 5.79 -12.23
C SER A 133 -1.33 6.37 -10.84
N VAL A 134 -0.97 7.64 -10.70
CA VAL A 134 -1.21 8.47 -9.53
C VAL A 134 -1.84 9.77 -10.02
N GLU A 135 -3.02 10.10 -9.49
CA GLU A 135 -3.75 11.32 -9.83
C GLU A 135 -3.66 12.30 -8.66
N LEU A 136 -3.28 13.55 -8.92
CA LEU A 136 -3.23 14.59 -7.90
C LEU A 136 -4.61 15.20 -7.69
N VAL A 137 -4.94 15.48 -6.43
CA VAL A 137 -6.13 16.24 -6.06
C VAL A 137 -5.66 17.47 -5.28
N GLY A 138 -6.13 18.65 -5.67
CA GLY A 138 -5.76 19.90 -5.00
C GLY A 138 -4.31 20.35 -5.24
N THR A 139 -3.83 21.27 -4.40
CA THR A 139 -2.46 21.79 -4.47
C THR A 139 -1.53 20.94 -3.60
N VAL A 140 -0.48 20.41 -4.21
CA VAL A 140 0.56 19.65 -3.49
C VAL A 140 1.34 20.60 -2.57
N PRO A 141 1.44 20.32 -1.26
CA PRO A 141 2.23 21.12 -0.34
C PRO A 141 3.73 21.11 -0.68
N SER A 142 4.45 22.20 -0.38
CA SER A 142 5.87 22.33 -0.75
C SER A 142 6.82 21.36 -0.03
N TRP A 143 6.37 20.75 1.06
CA TRP A 143 7.15 19.83 1.89
C TRP A 143 7.00 18.36 1.47
N THR A 144 6.14 18.05 0.48
CA THR A 144 5.91 16.67 0.02
C THR A 144 5.71 16.60 -1.49
N THR A 145 5.72 15.38 -2.00
CA THR A 145 5.45 15.05 -3.39
C THR A 145 4.59 13.79 -3.42
N ALA A 146 3.65 13.70 -4.36
CA ALA A 146 2.98 12.43 -4.60
C ALA A 146 4.00 11.37 -5.06
N PRO A 147 3.74 10.09 -4.74
CA PRO A 147 4.58 9.02 -5.24
C PRO A 147 4.51 8.93 -6.76
N THR A 148 5.58 8.40 -7.36
CA THR A 148 5.57 7.98 -8.75
C THR A 148 4.76 6.69 -8.91
N ALA A 149 4.11 6.52 -10.05
CA ALA A 149 3.43 5.27 -10.38
C ALA A 149 4.37 4.05 -10.21
N ASN A 150 3.82 2.91 -9.80
CA ASN A 150 4.54 1.66 -9.54
C ASN A 150 5.62 1.72 -8.45
N SER A 151 5.68 2.81 -7.69
CA SER A 151 6.70 3.02 -6.65
C SER A 151 6.12 2.78 -5.26
N TRP A 152 6.99 2.41 -4.33
CA TRP A 152 6.63 2.27 -2.93
C TRP A 152 6.57 3.64 -2.26
N PHE A 153 5.59 3.82 -1.38
CA PHE A 153 5.42 5.04 -0.60
C PHE A 153 4.91 4.72 0.80
N GLU A 154 5.23 5.57 1.76
CA GLU A 154 4.70 5.48 3.12
C GLU A 154 3.23 5.91 3.12
N SER A 155 2.34 5.08 3.65
CA SER A 155 0.91 5.41 3.73
C SER A 155 0.66 6.44 4.84
N PRO A 156 0.03 7.59 4.53
CA PRO A 156 -0.45 8.53 5.54
C PRO A 156 -1.74 8.05 6.21
N LEU A 157 -2.23 6.86 5.89
CA LEU A 157 -3.40 6.23 6.48
C LEU A 157 -2.98 4.95 7.20
N ASN A 158 -3.67 4.63 8.29
CA ASN A 158 -3.52 3.34 8.94
C ASN A 158 -4.00 2.20 8.01
N ALA A 159 -3.53 0.97 8.25
CA ALA A 159 -3.84 -0.17 7.37
C ALA A 159 -5.33 -0.52 7.32
N ALA A 160 -6.07 -0.25 8.40
CA ALA A 160 -7.52 -0.45 8.49
C ALA A 160 -8.32 0.58 7.67
N ASN A 161 -7.72 1.70 7.26
CA ASN A 161 -8.38 2.74 6.47
C ASN A 161 -7.99 2.71 4.98
N VAL A 162 -7.16 1.74 4.57
CA VAL A 162 -6.77 1.58 3.17
C VAL A 162 -7.54 0.44 2.53
N THR A 163 -8.46 0.79 1.63
CA THR A 163 -9.19 -0.20 0.84
C THR A 163 -8.35 -0.67 -0.36
N LEU A 164 -8.45 -1.95 -0.70
CA LEU A 164 -7.81 -2.54 -1.88
C LEU A 164 -8.79 -2.84 -3.01
N ASP A 165 -10.01 -2.30 -2.93
CA ASP A 165 -11.02 -2.42 -3.98
C ASP A 165 -11.00 -1.18 -4.89
N GLY A 166 -9.93 -1.06 -5.68
CA GLY A 166 -9.75 0.00 -6.66
C GLY A 166 -8.83 1.15 -6.21
N SER A 167 -9.13 2.35 -6.71
CA SER A 167 -8.34 3.55 -6.39
C SER A 167 -8.73 4.11 -5.03
N GLN A 168 -7.74 4.40 -4.20
CA GLN A 168 -7.90 5.00 -2.88
C GLN A 168 -7.35 6.42 -2.89
N PHE A 169 -8.03 7.34 -2.20
CA PHE A 169 -7.52 8.69 -1.94
C PHE A 169 -6.64 8.70 -0.68
N PHE A 170 -5.44 9.27 -0.81
CA PHE A 170 -4.47 9.48 0.25
C PHE A 170 -4.28 10.99 0.49
N PRO A 171 -4.72 11.52 1.64
CA PRO A 171 -4.51 12.92 1.98
C PRO A 171 -3.05 13.17 2.34
N TYR A 172 -2.56 14.39 2.10
CA TYR A 172 -1.24 14.79 2.60
C TYR A 172 -1.24 15.05 4.10
N THR A 173 -2.37 15.49 4.66
CA THR A 173 -2.48 15.85 6.08
C THR A 173 -3.69 15.19 6.70
N TYR A 174 -3.52 14.65 7.91
CA TYR A 174 -4.61 14.04 8.66
C TYR A 174 -5.75 15.04 8.89
N GLY A 175 -6.97 14.66 8.52
CA GLY A 175 -8.18 15.48 8.69
C GLY A 175 -8.42 16.52 7.60
N ASP A 176 -7.46 16.78 6.71
CA ASP A 176 -7.63 17.65 5.54
C ASP A 176 -7.63 16.81 4.25
N ASN A 177 -8.84 16.60 3.72
CA ASN A 177 -9.05 15.86 2.47
C ASN A 177 -9.19 16.78 1.24
N THR A 178 -8.73 18.03 1.32
CA THR A 178 -8.80 18.98 0.19
C THR A 178 -7.65 18.81 -0.80
N ALA A 179 -6.53 18.22 -0.37
CA ALA A 179 -5.37 17.94 -1.20
C ALA A 179 -4.73 16.58 -0.89
N GLY A 180 -4.25 15.90 -1.92
CA GLY A 180 -3.69 14.56 -1.81
C GLY A 180 -3.43 13.92 -3.17
N PHE A 181 -3.48 12.60 -3.21
CA PHE A 181 -3.39 11.83 -4.44
C PHE A 181 -4.28 10.58 -4.40
N ALA A 182 -4.71 10.12 -5.56
CA ALA A 182 -5.46 8.89 -5.73
C ALA A 182 -4.64 7.86 -6.52
N THR A 183 -4.59 6.62 -6.03
CA THR A 183 -3.95 5.50 -6.73
C THR A 183 -4.50 4.17 -6.22
N SER A 184 -4.38 3.11 -7.01
CA SER A 184 -4.59 1.76 -6.48
C SER A 184 -3.40 1.28 -5.66
N VAL A 185 -3.65 0.29 -4.80
CA VAL A 185 -2.62 -0.38 -4.00
C VAL A 185 -2.35 -1.76 -4.60
N GLU A 186 -1.09 -1.99 -4.97
CA GLU A 186 -0.64 -3.22 -5.67
C GLU A 186 0.31 -4.08 -4.82
N GLY A 187 0.53 -3.70 -3.57
CA GLY A 187 1.49 -4.37 -2.68
C GLY A 187 1.57 -3.66 -1.34
N ILE A 188 1.89 -4.43 -0.30
CA ILE A 188 1.97 -3.97 1.09
C ILE A 188 3.33 -4.40 1.65
N ILE A 189 4.05 -3.46 2.26
CA ILE A 189 5.19 -3.78 3.11
C ILE A 189 4.93 -3.19 4.49
N LEU A 190 4.98 -4.03 5.50
CA LEU A 190 5.04 -3.61 6.89
C LEU A 190 6.52 -3.53 7.29
N LYS A 191 6.99 -2.32 7.62
CA LYS A 191 8.38 -2.08 8.00
C LYS A 191 8.48 -1.60 9.44
N TYR A 192 9.49 -2.09 10.15
CA TYR A 192 9.94 -1.46 11.38
C TYR A 192 11.00 -0.42 11.04
N VAL A 193 10.70 0.86 11.26
CA VAL A 193 11.58 1.97 10.87
C VAL A 193 11.70 3.00 11.98
N TYR A 194 12.77 3.78 11.90
CA TYR A 194 12.93 4.97 12.70
C TYR A 194 12.05 6.10 12.17
N THR A 195 11.26 6.70 13.04
CA THR A 195 10.24 7.70 12.73
C THR A 195 10.49 8.94 13.56
N GLU A 196 10.49 10.10 12.90
CA GLU A 196 10.44 11.42 13.53
C GLU A 196 9.20 12.15 13.01
N MET A 197 8.30 12.52 13.92
CA MET A 197 7.04 13.19 13.60
C MET A 197 6.83 14.40 14.49
N THR A 198 6.18 15.42 13.92
CA THR A 198 5.64 16.58 14.63
C THR A 198 4.20 16.77 14.19
N TRP A 199 3.32 17.15 15.12
CA TRP A 199 1.88 17.37 14.86
C TRP A 199 1.35 18.58 15.62
#